data_AF-A0A504YZU4-F1
#
_entry.id   AF-A0A504YZU4-F1
#
_cell.length_a   1.000
_cell.length_b   1.000
_cell.length_c   1.000
_cell.angle_alpha   90.00
_cell.angle_beta   90.00
_cell.angle_gamma   90.00
#
_symmetry.space_group_name_H-M   'P 1'
#
loop_
_entity.id
_entity.type
_entity.pdbx_description
1 polymer ?
#
loop_
_entity_poly.entity_id
_entity_poly.type
_entity_poly.pdbx_seq_one_letter_code
_entity_poly.pdbx_strand_id
1 'polypeptide(L)'
;MQEGLLTRSYHEFIFSGDLPETLDAFYATDGDGPIFPEDHEEAPTIVRQRTVPLKKNEEEEKNQLDRVKKEAEIQARYDVWNRGIKTVEETIQQLKQQEYESSKPLARYADDADLTEHLKGQIHPDDPMAEYFAKKSEKNKKKKKKDKHKKKKKKRGSSQSDTDSSSQSDGDSDSCPRYKGPEPPPNRYGIRPGYRWDGVDRSNGFEQKIVDEVTRRRVDRQIAQQWSMEDM
;
A
#
# COMPACT_ATOMS: atom_id res chain seq x y z
N MET A 1 29.68 1.83 -25.96
CA MET A 1 28.32 1.66 -26.50
C MET A 1 28.14 0.21 -26.93
N GLN A 2 27.76 -0.66 -26.00
CA GLN A 2 27.16 -1.96 -26.27
C GLN A 2 26.20 -2.23 -25.10
N GLU A 3 24.91 -1.97 -25.32
CA GLU A 3 23.86 -2.20 -24.33
C GLU A 3 23.18 -3.52 -24.71
N GLY A 4 23.42 -4.57 -23.92
CA GLY A 4 22.68 -5.83 -23.98
C GLY A 4 21.66 -5.85 -22.85
N LEU A 5 20.40 -5.49 -23.15
CA LEU A 5 19.30 -5.59 -22.18
C LEU A 5 18.64 -6.97 -22.30
N LEU A 6 19.02 -7.84 -21.37
CA LEU A 6 18.32 -9.09 -21.05
C LEU A 6 17.10 -8.75 -20.19
N THR A 7 15.92 -8.60 -20.77
CA THR A 7 14.67 -8.57 -20.01
C THR A 7 14.14 -10.00 -19.85
N ARG A 8 14.49 -10.62 -18.71
CA ARG A 8 13.78 -11.80 -18.20
C ARG A 8 12.34 -11.38 -17.89
N SER A 9 11.40 -11.86 -18.70
CA SER A 9 9.98 -11.87 -18.38
C SER A 9 9.77 -12.83 -17.21
N TYR A 10 9.46 -12.30 -16.03
CA TYR A 10 8.94 -13.09 -14.93
C TYR A 10 7.47 -13.38 -15.23
N HIS A 11 7.18 -14.62 -15.63
CA HIS A 11 5.84 -15.18 -15.61
C HIS A 11 5.37 -15.22 -14.15
N GLU A 12 4.28 -14.54 -13.84
CA GLU A 12 3.54 -14.74 -12.59
C GLU A 12 2.92 -16.14 -12.61
N PHE A 13 3.53 -17.04 -11.84
CA PHE A 13 2.96 -18.34 -11.50
C PHE A 13 1.87 -18.10 -10.44
N ILE A 14 0.61 -18.07 -10.85
CA ILE A 14 -0.52 -18.22 -9.93
C ILE A 14 -0.72 -19.71 -9.70
N PHE A 15 -0.31 -20.20 -8.53
CA PHE A 15 -0.54 -21.57 -8.11
C PHE A 15 -1.96 -21.69 -7.55
N SER A 16 -2.92 -22.06 -8.41
CA SER A 16 -4.25 -22.51 -7.97
C SER A 16 -4.55 -23.85 -8.63
N GLY A 17 -4.29 -24.92 -7.91
CA GLY A 17 -4.59 -26.30 -8.29
C GLY A 17 -3.81 -27.27 -7.40
N ASP A 18 -4.52 -28.07 -6.61
CA ASP A 18 -3.94 -29.16 -5.83
C ASP A 18 -2.98 -29.98 -6.71
N LEU A 19 -1.73 -30.11 -6.26
CA LEU A 19 -0.83 -31.14 -6.78
C LEU A 19 -1.38 -32.49 -6.32
N PRO A 20 -1.54 -33.49 -7.21
CA PRO A 20 -1.64 -34.86 -6.75
C PRO A 20 -0.26 -35.26 -6.19
N GLU A 21 -0.13 -35.24 -4.87
CA GLU A 21 0.91 -35.98 -4.15
C GLU A 21 0.66 -37.46 -4.40
N THR A 22 1.26 -38.04 -5.45
CA THR A 22 1.76 -39.42 -5.57
C THR A 22 1.84 -39.84 -7.04
N LEU A 23 2.98 -40.40 -7.42
CA LEU A 23 3.28 -40.91 -8.77
C LEU A 23 2.53 -42.21 -9.12
N ASP A 24 1.63 -42.67 -8.25
CA ASP A 24 1.02 -44.00 -8.30
C ASP A 24 -0.36 -44.03 -9.00
N ALA A 25 -0.95 -42.87 -9.29
CA ALA A 25 -2.28 -42.80 -9.94
C ALA A 25 -2.25 -43.11 -11.46
N PHE A 26 -1.08 -43.36 -12.06
CA PHE A 26 -0.96 -43.62 -13.50
C PHE A 26 -1.01 -45.11 -13.88
N TYR A 27 -0.81 -46.04 -12.92
CA TYR A 27 -0.73 -47.48 -13.20
C TYR A 27 -1.82 -48.32 -12.51
N ALA A 28 -2.85 -47.70 -11.93
CA ALA A 28 -3.99 -48.43 -11.41
C ALA A 28 -4.85 -48.96 -12.58
N THR A 29 -4.55 -50.18 -13.03
CA THR A 29 -5.35 -50.93 -14.00
C THR A 29 -6.53 -51.58 -13.28
N ASP A 30 -7.60 -50.83 -13.04
CA ASP A 30 -8.87 -51.43 -12.66
C ASP A 30 -9.53 -52.01 -13.92
N GLY A 31 -9.63 -53.34 -13.93
CA GLY A 31 -9.91 -54.18 -15.08
C GLY A 31 -11.37 -54.24 -15.53
N ASP A 32 -12.01 -53.10 -15.72
CA ASP A 32 -13.31 -53.02 -16.40
C ASP A 32 -13.19 -52.16 -17.66
N GLY A 33 -12.77 -52.82 -18.74
CA GLY A 33 -12.73 -52.21 -20.06
C GLY A 33 -14.13 -51.93 -20.60
N PRO A 34 -14.39 -50.76 -21.19
CA PRO A 34 -15.71 -50.42 -21.72
C PRO A 34 -16.06 -51.30 -22.92
N ILE A 35 -17.23 -51.94 -22.87
CA ILE A 35 -17.85 -52.66 -23.99
C ILE A 35 -18.27 -51.60 -25.02
N PHE A 36 -17.51 -51.49 -26.11
CA PHE A 36 -17.85 -50.61 -27.23
C PHE A 36 -18.91 -51.30 -28.12
N PRO A 37 -20.03 -50.62 -28.47
CA PRO A 37 -21.03 -51.15 -29.40
C PRO A 37 -20.44 -51.35 -30.80
N GLU A 38 -20.75 -52.50 -31.40
CA GLU A 38 -20.18 -53.02 -32.65
C GLU A 38 -20.87 -52.48 -33.91
N ASP A 39 -21.33 -51.22 -33.88
CA ASP A 39 -21.95 -50.54 -35.03
C ASP A 39 -21.05 -49.40 -35.51
N HIS A 40 -20.19 -49.70 -36.50
CA HIS A 40 -19.37 -48.71 -37.18
C HIS A 40 -20.20 -47.95 -38.23
N GLU A 41 -20.86 -46.87 -37.83
CA GLU A 41 -21.19 -45.82 -38.80
C GLU A 41 -19.89 -45.11 -39.20
N GLU A 42 -19.48 -45.26 -40.45
CA GLU A 42 -18.28 -44.64 -41.00
C GLU A 42 -18.43 -43.11 -40.97
N ALA A 43 -17.93 -42.47 -39.90
CA ALA A 43 -17.84 -41.02 -39.82
C ALA A 43 -17.02 -40.51 -41.02
N PRO A 44 -17.46 -39.43 -41.70
CA PRO A 44 -16.82 -38.97 -42.92
C PRO A 44 -15.34 -38.64 -42.65
N THR A 45 -14.47 -39.20 -43.47
CA THR A 45 -13.01 -39.06 -43.34
C THR A 45 -12.61 -37.58 -43.35
N ILE A 46 -12.32 -37.01 -42.17
CA ILE A 46 -11.81 -35.64 -42.05
C ILE A 46 -10.33 -35.67 -42.48
N VAL A 47 -10.09 -35.46 -43.77
CA VAL A 47 -8.75 -35.26 -44.29
C VAL A 47 -8.23 -33.94 -43.71
N ARG A 48 -7.23 -34.00 -42.83
CA ARG A 48 -6.54 -32.81 -42.32
C ARG A 48 -5.90 -32.09 -43.52
N GLN A 49 -6.58 -31.06 -44.02
CA GLN A 49 -6.00 -30.13 -44.98
C GLN A 49 -4.69 -29.61 -44.40
N ARG A 50 -3.60 -29.66 -45.17
CA ARG A 50 -2.31 -29.08 -44.77
C ARG A 50 -2.55 -27.58 -44.56
N THR A 51 -2.68 -27.16 -43.31
CA THR A 51 -2.83 -25.74 -42.98
C THR A 51 -1.53 -25.06 -43.39
N VAL A 52 -1.60 -24.26 -44.46
CA VAL A 52 -0.54 -23.31 -44.77
C VAL A 52 -0.48 -22.38 -43.56
N PRO A 53 0.69 -22.17 -42.91
CA PRO A 53 0.77 -21.23 -41.80
C PRO A 53 0.20 -19.90 -42.31
N LEU A 54 -0.85 -19.40 -41.65
CA LEU A 54 -1.36 -18.06 -41.96
C LEU A 54 -0.16 -17.13 -41.87
N LYS A 55 0.16 -16.42 -42.96
CA LYS A 55 1.14 -15.34 -42.90
C LYS A 55 0.61 -14.37 -41.84
N LYS A 56 1.28 -14.33 -40.69
CA LYS A 56 1.01 -13.34 -39.66
C LYS A 56 1.20 -11.99 -40.33
N ASN A 57 0.11 -11.24 -40.48
CA ASN A 57 0.19 -9.89 -40.98
C ASN A 57 0.93 -9.08 -39.90
N GLU A 58 2.23 -8.84 -40.11
CA GLU A 58 3.09 -8.12 -39.16
C GLU A 58 2.50 -6.76 -38.76
N GLU A 59 1.69 -6.18 -39.63
CA GLU A 59 0.93 -4.95 -39.41
C GLU A 59 -0.22 -5.11 -38.40
N GLU A 60 -0.93 -6.23 -38.42
CA GLU A 60 -2.01 -6.52 -37.46
C GLU A 60 -1.45 -6.78 -36.06
N GLU A 61 -0.33 -7.50 -35.95
CA GLU A 61 0.35 -7.71 -34.67
C GLU A 61 0.85 -6.38 -34.09
N LYS A 62 1.43 -5.49 -34.90
CA LYS A 62 1.82 -4.13 -34.46
C LYS A 62 0.61 -3.33 -33.96
N ASN A 63 -0.50 -3.34 -34.70
CA ASN A 63 -1.72 -2.64 -34.30
C ASN A 63 -2.32 -3.19 -33.00
N GLN A 64 -2.24 -4.50 -32.77
CA GLN A 64 -2.67 -5.14 -31.53
C GLN A 64 -1.75 -4.75 -30.36
N LEU A 65 -0.43 -4.80 -30.56
CA LEU A 65 0.54 -4.36 -29.55
C LEU A 65 0.35 -2.90 -29.16
N ASP A 66 0.07 -2.01 -30.12
CA ASP A 66 -0.16 -0.59 -29.85
C ASP A 66 -1.48 -0.34 -29.10
N ARG A 67 -2.53 -1.14 -29.35
CA ARG A 67 -3.76 -1.11 -28.56
C ARG A 67 -3.51 -1.57 -27.12
N VAL A 68 -2.83 -2.70 -26.95
CA VAL A 68 -2.46 -3.23 -25.63
C VAL A 68 -1.60 -2.25 -24.84
N LYS A 69 -0.64 -1.58 -25.49
CA LYS A 69 0.17 -0.52 -24.85
C LYS A 69 -0.68 0.66 -24.38
N LYS A 70 -1.61 1.15 -25.22
CA LYS A 70 -2.52 2.25 -24.85
C LYS A 70 -3.43 1.85 -23.69
N GLU A 71 -3.96 0.63 -23.72
CA GLU A 71 -4.77 0.08 -22.63
C GLU A 71 -3.98 -0.04 -21.34
N ALA A 72 -2.75 -0.56 -21.41
CA ALA A 72 -1.85 -0.67 -20.26
C ALA A 72 -1.46 0.70 -19.69
N GLU A 73 -1.24 1.71 -20.54
CA GLU A 73 -0.97 3.09 -20.11
C GLU A 73 -2.18 3.71 -19.40
N ILE A 74 -3.39 3.51 -19.95
CA ILE A 74 -4.63 3.96 -19.34
C ILE A 74 -4.86 3.25 -17.99
N GLN A 75 -4.64 1.94 -17.93
CA GLN A 75 -4.74 1.15 -16.71
C GLN A 75 -3.74 1.63 -15.65
N ALA A 76 -2.46 1.79 -16.00
CA ALA A 76 -1.44 2.32 -15.09
C ALA A 76 -1.81 3.71 -14.56
N ARG A 77 -2.40 4.57 -15.41
CA ARG A 77 -2.91 5.88 -14.98
C ARG A 77 -4.06 5.74 -13.99
N TYR A 78 -5.00 4.84 -14.22
CA TYR A 78 -6.10 4.57 -13.30
C TYR A 78 -5.63 3.94 -11.99
N ASP A 79 -4.63 3.08 -12.02
CA ASP A 79 -4.06 2.49 -10.82
C ASP A 79 -3.46 3.57 -9.92
N VAL A 80 -2.71 4.51 -10.49
CA VAL A 80 -2.16 5.64 -9.74
C VAL A 80 -3.29 6.55 -9.21
N TRP A 81 -4.33 6.79 -10.00
CA TRP A 81 -5.45 7.66 -9.62
C TRP A 81 -6.34 7.05 -8.52
N ASN A 82 -6.61 5.75 -8.61
CA ASN A 82 -7.50 5.02 -7.70
C ASN A 82 -6.81 4.64 -6.38
N ARG A 83 -5.47 4.69 -6.34
CA ARG A 83 -4.72 4.49 -5.10
C ARG A 83 -4.90 5.67 -4.15
N GLY A 84 -4.97 5.36 -2.85
CA GLY A 84 -5.04 6.38 -1.81
C GLY A 84 -3.72 7.15 -1.68
N ILE A 85 -3.78 8.49 -1.66
CA ILE A 85 -2.60 9.37 -1.52
C ILE A 85 -1.77 9.00 -0.29
N LYS A 86 -2.43 8.77 0.86
CA LYS A 86 -1.74 8.37 2.11
C LYS A 86 -1.07 7.01 1.99
N THR A 87 -1.73 6.04 1.37
CA THR A 87 -1.15 4.71 1.15
C THR A 87 0.10 4.80 0.29
N VAL A 88 0.08 5.60 -0.78
CA VAL A 88 1.27 5.84 -1.62
C VAL A 88 2.37 6.53 -0.83
N GLU A 89 2.04 7.57 -0.06
CA GLU A 89 3.01 8.27 0.79
C GLU A 89 3.66 7.34 1.82
N GLU A 90 2.85 6.53 2.51
CA GLU A 90 3.31 5.52 3.47
C GLU A 90 4.22 4.48 2.81
N THR A 91 3.87 3.98 1.61
CA THR A 91 4.73 3.03 0.88
C THR A 91 6.09 3.63 0.52
N ILE A 92 6.12 4.91 0.11
CA ILE A 92 7.37 5.60 -0.22
C ILE A 92 8.20 5.81 1.04
N GLN A 93 7.57 6.18 2.17
CA GLN A 93 8.25 6.32 3.45
C GLN A 93 8.83 4.98 3.94
N GLN A 94 8.08 3.88 3.79
CA GLN A 94 8.55 2.55 4.15
C GLN A 94 9.75 2.13 3.29
N LEU A 95 9.73 2.35 1.97
CA LEU A 95 10.88 2.07 1.10
C LEU A 95 12.11 2.87 1.51
N LYS A 96 11.94 4.18 1.75
CA LYS A 96 13.02 5.05 2.23
C LYS A 96 13.57 4.61 3.58
N GLN A 97 12.69 4.17 4.48
CA GLN A 97 13.08 3.65 5.79
C GLN A 97 13.85 2.33 5.64
N GLN A 98 13.40 1.42 4.78
CA GLN A 98 14.10 0.17 4.48
C GLN A 98 15.48 0.41 3.88
N GLU A 99 15.62 1.35 2.94
CA GLU A 99 16.93 1.76 2.40
C GLU A 99 17.83 2.24 3.53
N TYR A 100 17.31 3.10 4.42
CA TYR A 100 18.05 3.64 5.55
C TYR A 100 18.43 2.55 6.56
N GLU A 101 17.52 1.63 6.88
CA GLU A 101 17.76 0.50 7.79
C GLU A 101 18.75 -0.50 7.21
N SER A 102 18.71 -0.74 5.89
CA SER A 102 19.69 -1.61 5.21
C SER A 102 21.12 -1.07 5.32
N SER A 103 21.27 0.25 5.44
CA SER A 103 22.55 0.93 5.63
C SER A 103 23.05 0.92 7.08
N LYS A 104 22.19 0.57 8.04
CA LYS A 104 22.51 0.54 9.47
C LYS A 104 23.10 -0.80 9.91
N PRO A 105 23.87 -0.83 11.01
CA PRO A 105 24.24 -2.08 11.65
C PRO A 105 23.01 -2.79 12.24
N LEU A 106 23.05 -4.13 12.31
CA LEU A 106 21.96 -4.98 12.81
C LEU A 106 21.54 -4.65 14.25
N ALA A 107 22.52 -4.36 15.12
CA ALA A 107 22.29 -4.05 16.53
C ALA A 107 22.47 -2.55 16.80
N ARG A 108 21.60 -2.00 17.65
CA ARG A 108 21.72 -0.63 18.17
C ARG A 108 22.64 -0.63 19.38
N TYR A 109 23.61 0.28 19.41
CA TYR A 109 24.51 0.48 20.54
C TYR A 109 24.11 1.72 21.34
N ALA A 110 24.73 1.91 22.51
CA ALA A 110 24.51 3.09 23.36
C ALA A 110 24.84 4.41 22.64
N ASP A 111 25.80 4.38 21.71
CA ASP A 111 26.26 5.56 20.96
C ASP A 111 25.49 5.82 19.65
N ASP A 112 24.34 5.14 19.44
CA ASP A 112 23.50 5.35 18.25
C ASP A 112 22.94 6.79 18.20
N ALA A 113 23.30 7.50 17.13
CA ALA A 113 22.90 8.88 16.91
C ALA A 113 21.37 9.03 16.78
N ASP A 114 20.71 8.09 16.09
CA ASP A 114 19.26 8.13 15.87
C ASP A 114 18.49 7.93 17.17
N LEU A 115 18.97 7.02 18.04
CA LEU A 115 18.38 6.79 19.35
C LEU A 115 18.47 8.06 20.20
N THR A 116 19.67 8.65 20.19
CA THR A 116 19.97 9.85 20.95
C THR A 116 19.12 11.03 20.48
N GLU A 117 18.93 11.20 19.18
CA GLU A 117 18.06 12.25 18.63
C GLU A 117 16.59 12.01 19.00
N HIS A 118 16.10 10.77 18.88
CA HIS A 118 14.73 10.42 19.25
C HIS A 118 14.44 10.69 20.73
N LEU A 119 15.32 10.25 21.63
CA LEU A 119 15.16 10.47 23.08
C LEU A 119 15.26 11.95 23.45
N LYS A 120 16.17 12.72 22.83
CA LYS A 120 16.25 14.18 23.02
C LYS A 120 15.00 14.90 22.52
N GLY A 121 14.28 14.32 21.56
CA GLY A 121 13.04 14.86 21.02
C GLY A 121 11.81 14.62 21.92
N GLN A 122 11.85 13.63 22.82
CA GLN A 122 10.75 13.34 23.73
C GLN A 122 10.64 14.43 24.80
N ILE A 123 9.49 15.10 24.85
CA ILE A 123 9.17 16.08 25.87
C ILE A 123 8.30 15.38 26.92
N HIS A 124 8.79 15.31 28.15
CA HIS A 124 8.03 14.78 29.27
C HIS A 124 7.12 15.86 29.87
N PRO A 125 5.85 15.57 30.16
CA PRO A 125 4.93 16.57 30.72
C PRO A 125 5.29 16.99 32.15
N ASP A 126 5.95 16.12 32.91
CA ASP A 126 6.29 16.34 34.32
C ASP A 126 7.62 17.11 34.50
N ASP A 127 8.32 17.45 33.42
CA ASP A 127 9.56 18.24 33.46
C ASP A 127 9.20 19.74 33.60
N PRO A 128 9.72 20.46 34.62
CA PRO A 128 9.52 21.90 34.74
C PRO A 128 9.98 22.71 33.52
N MET A 129 10.88 22.16 32.69
CA MET A 129 11.35 22.82 31.46
C MET A 129 10.48 22.52 30.21
N ALA A 130 9.49 21.63 30.30
CA ALA A 130 8.64 21.24 29.17
C ALA A 130 7.91 22.43 28.53
N GLU A 131 7.38 23.35 29.36
CA GLU A 131 6.70 24.57 28.90
C GLU A 131 7.64 25.47 28.09
N TYR A 132 8.90 25.59 28.53
CA TYR A 132 9.90 26.38 27.83
C TYR A 132 10.17 25.81 26.43
N PHE A 133 10.33 24.49 26.31
CA PHE A 133 10.52 23.84 25.01
C PHE A 133 9.29 23.95 24.12
N ALA A 134 8.08 23.81 24.67
CA ALA A 134 6.84 24.02 23.93
C ALA A 134 6.79 25.44 23.33
N LYS A 135 7.01 26.48 24.14
CA LYS A 135 7.05 27.88 23.71
C LYS A 135 8.15 28.14 22.68
N LYS A 136 9.34 27.55 22.86
CA LYS A 136 10.46 27.65 21.92
C LYS A 136 10.12 27.01 20.58
N SER A 137 9.48 25.84 20.59
CA SER A 137 9.03 25.14 19.38
C SER A 137 8.00 25.96 18.59
N GLU A 138 7.03 26.59 19.28
CA GLU A 138 6.04 27.46 18.66
C GLU A 138 6.66 28.72 18.03
N LYS A 139 7.60 29.35 18.74
CA LYS A 139 8.33 30.52 18.23
C LYS A 139 9.12 30.16 16.97
N ASN A 140 9.79 29.01 16.96
CA ASN A 140 10.51 28.50 15.80
C ASN A 140 9.55 28.17 14.64
N LYS A 141 8.39 27.57 14.89
CA LYS A 141 7.34 27.34 13.87
C LYS A 141 6.86 28.65 13.25
N LYS A 142 6.56 29.67 14.07
CA LYS A 142 6.17 31.02 13.60
C LYS A 142 7.25 31.67 12.74
N LYS A 143 8.53 31.57 13.14
CA LYS A 143 9.67 32.08 12.36
C LYS A 143 9.79 31.38 11.01
N LYS A 144 9.76 30.03 10.99
CA LYS A 144 9.76 29.22 9.76
C LYS A 144 8.61 29.60 8.81
N LYS A 145 7.39 29.82 9.34
CA LYS A 145 6.23 30.28 8.53
C LYS A 145 6.47 31.65 7.90
N LYS A 146 7.02 32.61 8.66
CA LYS A 146 7.37 33.96 8.16
C LYS A 146 8.42 33.90 7.06
N ASP A 147 9.46 33.08 7.24
CA ASP A 147 10.54 32.90 6.26
C ASP A 147 10.02 32.25 4.97
N LYS A 148 9.17 31.20 5.06
CA LYS A 148 8.48 30.60 3.91
C LYS A 148 7.63 31.64 3.16
N HIS A 149 6.85 32.45 3.88
CA HIS A 149 6.02 33.50 3.26
C HIS A 149 6.86 34.56 2.54
N LYS A 150 7.99 35.00 3.13
CA LYS A 150 8.93 35.94 2.50
C LYS A 150 9.58 35.34 1.24
N LYS A 151 9.96 34.06 1.27
CA LYS A 151 10.52 33.33 0.10
C LYS A 151 9.48 33.19 -1.02
N LYS A 152 8.21 32.89 -0.69
CA LYS A 152 7.11 32.81 -1.66
C LYS A 152 6.80 34.18 -2.31
N LYS A 153 6.85 35.28 -1.53
CA LYS A 153 6.75 36.65 -2.08
C LYS A 153 7.90 36.99 -3.02
N LYS A 154 9.14 36.63 -2.68
CA LYS A 154 10.31 36.85 -3.55
C LYS A 154 10.24 36.02 -4.85
N LYS A 155 9.82 34.75 -4.80
CA LYS A 155 9.63 33.92 -6.00
C LYS A 155 8.56 34.49 -6.95
N ARG A 156 7.48 35.07 -6.42
CA ARG A 156 6.41 35.68 -7.24
C ARG A 156 6.82 36.99 -7.94
N GLY A 157 7.87 37.65 -7.47
CA GLY A 157 8.43 38.86 -8.11
C GLY A 157 9.60 38.58 -9.07
N SER A 158 10.03 37.32 -9.22
CA SER A 158 11.15 36.90 -10.05
C SER A 158 10.63 36.10 -11.24
N SER A 159 10.15 36.79 -12.28
CA SER A 159 9.86 36.19 -13.58
C SER A 159 11.19 35.89 -14.31
N GLN A 160 11.69 34.65 -14.20
CA GLN A 160 12.56 33.93 -15.16
C GLN A 160 13.34 32.83 -14.44
N SER A 161 12.95 31.57 -14.68
CA SER A 161 13.80 30.38 -14.93
C SER A 161 12.99 29.11 -14.70
N ASP A 162 12.70 28.43 -15.81
CA ASP A 162 12.12 27.09 -15.85
C ASP A 162 13.21 26.07 -15.53
N THR A 163 13.49 25.85 -14.25
CA THR A 163 14.24 24.67 -13.81
C THR A 163 13.41 23.93 -12.78
N ASP A 164 12.85 22.80 -13.22
CA ASP A 164 12.00 21.92 -12.42
C ASP A 164 12.88 21.12 -11.46
N SER A 165 13.22 21.75 -10.34
CA SER A 165 13.89 21.08 -9.23
C SER A 165 12.81 20.59 -8.27
N SER A 166 12.53 19.29 -8.33
CA SER A 166 11.67 18.54 -7.42
C SER A 166 12.18 18.64 -5.98
N SER A 167 11.92 19.76 -5.33
CA SER A 167 12.08 19.89 -3.89
C SER A 167 10.97 19.10 -3.25
N GLN A 168 11.31 17.91 -2.74
CA GLN A 168 10.47 17.11 -1.86
C GLN A 168 9.86 18.05 -0.80
N SER A 169 8.58 18.34 -0.98
CA SER A 169 7.83 19.23 -0.11
C SER A 169 7.46 18.44 1.14
N ASP A 170 8.22 18.64 2.22
CA ASP A 170 7.85 18.15 3.55
C ASP A 170 6.39 18.58 3.84
N GLY A 171 5.55 17.56 4.04
CA GLY A 171 4.09 17.61 4.10
C GLY A 171 3.54 18.83 4.84
N ASP A 172 2.88 19.70 4.07
CA ASP A 172 2.31 20.94 4.54
C ASP A 172 0.91 20.71 5.13
N SER A 173 0.83 20.60 6.45
CA SER A 173 -0.42 20.75 7.21
C SER A 173 -1.07 22.14 7.06
N ASP A 174 -0.46 23.07 6.31
CA ASP A 174 -0.98 24.42 6.07
C ASP A 174 -1.80 24.58 4.76
N SER A 175 -1.99 23.52 3.96
CA SER A 175 -2.83 23.61 2.74
C SER A 175 -4.29 23.17 2.93
N CYS A 176 -4.54 22.17 3.78
CA CYS A 176 -5.90 21.70 4.07
C CYS A 176 -6.29 22.11 5.51
N PRO A 177 -7.33 22.94 5.71
CA PRO A 177 -7.78 23.32 7.04
C PRO A 177 -8.16 22.09 7.88
N ARG A 178 -8.03 22.19 9.20
CA ARG A 178 -8.45 21.16 10.16
C ARG A 178 -9.82 21.52 10.75
N TYR A 179 -10.59 20.49 11.08
CA TYR A 179 -11.85 20.64 11.80
C TYR A 179 -11.64 21.32 13.16
N LYS A 180 -12.55 22.24 13.52
CA LYS A 180 -12.50 23.10 14.71
C LYS A 180 -13.71 22.94 15.65
N GLY A 181 -14.63 22.04 15.36
CA GLY A 181 -15.83 21.84 16.17
C GLY A 181 -15.62 20.94 17.39
N PRO A 182 -16.71 20.46 18.04
CA PRO A 182 -16.64 19.57 19.20
C PRO A 182 -15.88 18.27 18.89
N GLU A 183 -15.40 17.57 19.92
CA GLU A 183 -14.65 16.34 19.69
C GLU A 183 -15.53 15.30 18.98
N PRO A 184 -15.08 14.74 17.85
CA PRO A 184 -15.82 13.72 17.12
C PRO A 184 -15.95 12.44 17.95
N PRO A 185 -17.00 11.63 17.74
CA PRO A 185 -17.03 10.25 18.21
C PRO A 185 -15.76 9.51 17.77
N PRO A 186 -15.19 8.65 18.65
CA PRO A 186 -13.97 7.91 18.32
C PRO A 186 -14.24 6.91 17.19
N ASN A 187 -13.30 6.82 16.25
CA ASN A 187 -13.30 5.87 15.13
C ASN A 187 -12.10 4.92 15.31
N ARG A 188 -12.28 3.64 14.95
CA ARG A 188 -11.22 2.62 14.93
C ARG A 188 -9.90 3.07 14.29
N TYR A 189 -9.97 3.86 13.23
CA TYR A 189 -8.79 4.29 12.49
C TYR A 189 -8.17 5.61 12.96
N GLY A 190 -8.72 6.26 14.00
CA GLY A 190 -8.23 7.56 14.48
C GLY A 190 -8.26 8.68 13.42
N ILE A 191 -9.01 8.49 12.33
CA ILE A 191 -9.11 9.46 11.24
C ILE A 191 -9.94 10.64 11.74
N ARG A 192 -9.32 11.82 11.76
CA ARG A 192 -10.01 13.06 12.11
C ARG A 192 -11.03 13.43 11.02
N PRO A 193 -12.16 14.03 11.41
CA PRO A 193 -13.16 14.50 10.45
C PRO A 193 -12.58 15.59 9.54
N GLY A 194 -13.17 15.69 8.35
CA GLY A 194 -12.87 16.77 7.42
C GLY A 194 -13.22 18.13 7.98
N TYR A 195 -12.57 19.18 7.47
CA TYR A 195 -12.72 20.55 8.00
C TYR A 195 -14.13 21.14 7.90
N ARG A 196 -14.96 20.60 6.98
CA ARG A 196 -16.33 21.03 6.71
C ARG A 196 -17.38 20.19 7.45
N TRP A 197 -16.96 19.23 8.24
CA TRP A 197 -17.89 18.44 9.02
C TRP A 197 -18.63 19.36 10.01
N ASP A 198 -19.92 19.12 10.23
CA ASP A 198 -20.78 19.97 11.04
C ASP A 198 -20.85 19.53 12.51
N GLY A 199 -20.24 18.38 12.85
CA GLY A 199 -20.25 17.81 14.20
C GLY A 199 -21.49 16.98 14.53
N VAL A 200 -22.44 16.84 13.60
CA VAL A 200 -23.64 16.02 13.80
C VAL A 200 -23.33 14.58 13.42
N ASP A 201 -23.50 13.66 14.38
CA ASP A 201 -23.37 12.22 14.15
C ASP A 201 -24.56 11.72 13.30
N ARG A 202 -24.24 11.11 12.16
CA ARG A 202 -25.19 10.51 11.21
C ARG A 202 -24.91 9.02 11.01
N SER A 203 -24.23 8.39 11.96
CA SER A 203 -23.86 6.98 11.87
C SER A 203 -25.02 6.05 12.25
N ASN A 204 -24.89 4.76 11.89
CA ASN A 204 -25.79 3.68 12.34
C ASN A 204 -25.37 3.09 13.71
N GLY A 205 -24.50 3.78 14.46
CA GLY A 205 -23.94 3.27 15.73
C GLY A 205 -23.01 2.06 15.60
N PHE A 206 -22.58 1.68 14.39
CA PHE A 206 -21.72 0.52 14.16
C PHE A 206 -20.36 0.62 14.86
N GLU A 207 -19.70 1.78 14.80
CA GLU A 207 -18.40 2.01 15.44
C GLU A 207 -18.49 1.88 16.96
N GLN A 208 -19.58 2.37 17.58
CA GLN A 208 -19.84 2.23 19.01
C GLN A 208 -19.96 0.75 19.38
N LYS A 209 -20.79 -0.01 18.65
CA LYS A 209 -20.96 -1.46 18.85
C LYS A 209 -19.65 -2.24 18.73
N ILE A 210 -18.78 -1.88 17.79
CA ILE A 210 -17.46 -2.50 17.65
C ILE A 210 -16.61 -2.26 18.90
N VAL A 211 -16.56 -1.02 19.38
CA VAL A 211 -15.77 -0.69 20.58
C VAL A 211 -16.29 -1.44 21.80
N ASP A 212 -17.60 -1.50 21.98
CA ASP A 212 -18.25 -2.24 23.07
C ASP A 212 -17.95 -3.74 22.99
N GLU A 213 -18.00 -4.33 21.80
CA GLU A 213 -17.69 -5.75 21.60
C GLU A 213 -16.21 -6.07 21.86
N VAL A 214 -15.29 -5.19 21.42
CA VAL A 214 -13.85 -5.36 21.67
C VAL A 214 -13.53 -5.23 23.16
N THR A 215 -14.14 -4.28 23.86
CA THR A 215 -13.95 -4.12 25.31
C THR A 215 -14.53 -5.31 26.07
N ARG A 216 -15.75 -5.75 25.72
CA ARG A 216 -16.37 -6.95 26.28
C ARG A 216 -15.46 -8.18 26.15
N ARG A 217 -14.98 -8.48 24.94
CA ARG A 217 -14.07 -9.63 24.71
C ARG A 217 -12.78 -9.53 25.52
N ARG A 218 -12.24 -8.32 25.70
CA ARG A 218 -11.04 -8.11 26.53
C ARG A 218 -11.32 -8.38 28.00
N VAL A 219 -12.45 -7.90 28.51
CA VAL A 219 -12.90 -8.12 29.89
C VAL A 219 -13.17 -9.60 30.15
N ASP A 220 -13.92 -10.26 29.26
CA ASP A 220 -14.23 -11.69 29.38
C ASP A 220 -12.96 -12.54 29.41
N ARG A 221 -11.95 -12.20 28.58
CA ARG A 221 -10.64 -12.88 28.60
C ARG A 221 -9.91 -12.69 29.93
N GLN A 222 -9.95 -11.48 30.50
CA GLN A 222 -9.31 -11.18 31.78
C GLN A 222 -10.00 -11.93 32.92
N ILE A 223 -11.34 -11.96 32.94
CA ILE A 223 -12.12 -12.72 33.91
C ILE A 223 -11.82 -14.21 33.78
N ALA A 224 -11.81 -14.76 32.56
CA ALA A 224 -11.47 -16.16 32.31
C ALA A 224 -10.04 -16.50 32.76
N GLN A 225 -9.08 -15.59 32.55
CA GLN A 225 -7.72 -15.75 33.06
C GLN A 225 -7.70 -15.77 34.58
N GLN A 226 -8.38 -14.83 35.24
CA GLN A 226 -8.48 -14.77 36.71
C GLN A 226 -9.09 -16.07 37.27
N TRP A 227 -10.20 -16.55 36.69
CA TRP A 227 -10.81 -17.82 37.08
C TRP A 227 -9.90 -19.02 36.84
N SER A 228 -9.11 -19.03 35.76
CA SER A 228 -8.17 -20.11 35.48
C SER A 228 -7.00 -20.18 36.46
N MET A 229 -6.64 -19.07 37.12
CA MET A 229 -5.52 -19.02 38.06
C MET A 229 -5.93 -19.18 39.53
N GLU A 230 -7.22 -19.10 39.86
CA GLU A 230 -7.70 -19.12 41.26
C GLU A 230 -7.55 -20.49 41.94
N ASP A 231 -7.48 -21.59 41.18
CA ASP A 231 -7.43 -22.98 41.69
C ASP A 231 -6.07 -23.67 41.47
N MET A 232 -5.01 -22.89 41.13
CA MET A 232 -3.60 -23.33 41.09
C MET A 232 -2.79 -22.68 42.22
#